data_AF-A0A539E4F3-F1
#
_entry.id   AF-A0A539E4F3-F1
#
_cell.length_a   1.000
_cell.length_b   1.000
_cell.length_c   1.000
_cell.angle_alpha   90.00
_cell.angle_beta   90.00
_cell.angle_gamma   90.00
#
_symmetry.space_group_name_H-M   'P 1'
#
loop_
_entity.id
_entity.type
_entity.pdbx_description
1 polymer ?
#
loop_
_entity_poly.entity_id
_entity_poly.type
_entity_poly.pdbx_seq_one_letter_code
_entity_poly.pdbx_strand_id
1 'polypeptide(L)'
;LKHSGCASCRKAFVARSPFQLYCSIRCKRDATNVKRLQARRQWREKGICIYCGKNTVQEGRSHLGCQACLDMHSSARKYRTTASKSPQKKRPPRANAGVEASSLR
;
A
#
# COMPACT_ATOMS: atom_id res chain seq x y z
N LEU A 1 -4.40 -7.11 -31.60
CA LEU A 1 -4.40 -7.13 -30.11
C LEU A 1 -3.66 -8.39 -29.66
N LYS A 2 -2.62 -8.29 -28.82
CA LYS A 2 -1.89 -9.46 -28.33
C LYS A 2 -2.52 -9.92 -27.00
N HIS A 3 -2.90 -11.19 -26.95
CA HIS A 3 -3.30 -11.84 -25.72
C HIS A 3 -2.05 -12.19 -24.92
N SER A 4 -2.04 -11.84 -23.63
CA SER A 4 -0.95 -12.14 -22.70
C SER A 4 -1.52 -12.85 -21.48
N GLY A 5 -0.72 -13.73 -20.87
CA GLY A 5 -1.05 -14.37 -19.60
C GLY A 5 -0.70 -13.46 -18.41
N CYS A 6 -1.59 -13.36 -17.42
CA CYS A 6 -1.28 -12.62 -16.19
C CYS A 6 -0.26 -13.38 -15.33
N ALA A 7 0.84 -12.73 -14.96
CA ALA A 7 1.89 -13.32 -14.12
C ALA A 7 1.43 -13.72 -12.70
N SER A 8 0.29 -13.20 -12.22
CA SER A 8 -0.23 -13.49 -10.88
C SER A 8 -1.31 -14.57 -10.89
N CYS A 9 -2.33 -14.47 -11.76
CA CYS A 9 -3.48 -15.38 -11.76
C CYS A 9 -3.59 -16.28 -12.99
N ARG A 10 -2.61 -16.19 -13.92
CA ARG A 10 -2.53 -16.95 -15.18
C ARG A 10 -3.69 -16.75 -16.17
N LYS A 11 -4.67 -15.91 -15.86
CA LYS A 11 -5.77 -15.56 -16.79
C LYS A 11 -5.21 -14.83 -18.01
N ALA A 12 -5.74 -15.18 -19.18
CA ALA A 12 -5.49 -14.46 -20.41
C ALA A 12 -6.15 -13.07 -20.36
N PHE A 13 -5.50 -12.05 -20.90
CA PHE A 13 -6.05 -10.70 -21.04
C PHE A 13 -5.46 -9.99 -22.26
N VAL A 14 -6.17 -8.97 -22.74
CA VAL A 14 -5.70 -8.10 -23.83
C VAL A 14 -4.78 -7.04 -23.25
N ALA A 15 -3.48 -7.14 -23.55
CA ALA A 15 -2.50 -6.18 -23.05
C ALA A 15 -2.57 -4.86 -23.84
N ARG A 16 -2.58 -3.72 -23.13
CA ARG A 16 -2.50 -2.38 -23.75
C ARG A 16 -1.07 -1.96 -24.08
N SER A 17 -0.09 -2.66 -23.54
CA SER A 17 1.34 -2.41 -23.72
C SER A 17 2.10 -3.74 -23.70
N PRO A 18 3.19 -3.89 -24.47
CA PRO A 18 4.01 -5.10 -24.47
C PRO A 18 4.62 -5.43 -23.09
N PHE A 19 4.75 -4.45 -22.19
CA PHE A 19 5.29 -4.64 -20.84
C PHE A 19 4.22 -4.90 -19.77
N GLN A 20 2.94 -4.99 -20.16
CA GLN A 20 1.87 -5.24 -19.19
C GLN A 20 1.87 -6.71 -18.75
N LEU A 21 2.27 -6.96 -17.50
CA LEU A 21 2.37 -8.31 -16.92
C LEU A 21 1.13 -8.77 -16.16
N TYR A 22 0.23 -7.85 -15.83
CA TYR A 22 -0.92 -8.11 -14.95
C TYR A 22 -2.23 -7.70 -15.59
N CYS A 23 -3.25 -8.55 -15.45
CA CYS A 23 -4.59 -8.27 -15.95
C CYS A 23 -5.32 -7.19 -15.13
N SER A 24 -4.88 -6.92 -13.89
CA SER A 24 -5.51 -5.94 -13.01
C SER A 24 -4.54 -5.34 -12.00
N ILE A 25 -4.93 -4.20 -11.42
CA ILE A 25 -4.22 -3.57 -10.29
C ILE A 25 -4.15 -4.54 -9.09
N ARG A 26 -5.20 -5.34 -8.86
CA ARG A 26 -5.23 -6.34 -7.78
C ARG A 26 -4.13 -7.37 -7.96
N CYS A 27 -4.04 -7.99 -9.15
CA CYS A 27 -2.98 -8.94 -9.46
C CYS A 27 -1.56 -8.36 -9.31
N LYS A 28 -1.37 -7.09 -9.69
CA LYS A 28 -0.10 -6.39 -9.47
C LYS A 28 0.23 -6.25 -7.98
N ARG A 29 -0.76 -5.86 -7.15
CA ARG A 29 -0.61 -5.74 -5.70
C ARG A 29 -0.33 -7.09 -5.06
N ASP A 30 -1.06 -8.13 -5.43
CA ASP A 30 -0.90 -9.48 -4.87
C ASP A 30 0.50 -10.01 -5.17
N ALA A 31 0.97 -9.89 -6.42
CA ALA A 31 2.33 -10.28 -6.79
C ALA A 31 3.41 -9.49 -6.01
N THR A 32 3.19 -8.19 -5.77
CA THR A 32 4.10 -7.35 -4.98
C THR A 32 4.09 -7.74 -3.51
N ASN A 33 2.92 -8.07 -2.96
CA ASN A 33 2.76 -8.48 -1.57
C ASN A 33 3.44 -9.82 -1.29
N VAL A 34 3.34 -10.80 -2.18
CA VAL A 34 4.05 -12.08 -2.03
C VAL A 34 5.55 -11.85 -1.89
N LYS A 35 6.15 -11.05 -2.79
CA LYS A 35 7.59 -10.72 -2.72
C LYS A 35 7.96 -10.00 -1.42
N ARG A 36 7.14 -9.04 -0.98
CA ARG A 36 7.35 -8.33 0.30
C ARG A 36 7.26 -9.27 1.51
N LEU A 37 6.32 -10.21 1.50
CA LEU A 37 6.16 -11.18 2.58
C LEU A 37 7.35 -12.15 2.62
N GLN A 38 7.83 -12.63 1.48
CA GLN A 38 9.03 -13.45 1.39
C GLN A 38 10.26 -12.71 1.92
N ALA A 39 10.48 -11.47 1.49
CA ALA A 39 11.56 -10.64 2.01
C ALA A 39 11.46 -10.48 3.54
N ARG A 40 10.27 -10.19 4.07
CA ARG A 40 10.06 -10.09 5.53
C ARG A 40 10.37 -11.39 6.27
N ARG A 41 10.02 -12.55 5.70
CA ARG A 41 10.36 -13.86 6.27
C ARG A 41 11.87 -14.06 6.34
N GLN A 42 12.58 -13.79 5.24
CA GLN A 42 14.04 -13.88 5.21
C GLN A 42 14.72 -12.97 6.23
N TRP A 43 14.20 -11.75 6.41
CA TRP A 43 14.73 -10.83 7.42
C TRP A 43 14.47 -11.34 8.84
N ARG A 44 13.30 -11.94 9.08
CA ARG A 44 12.99 -12.59 10.37
C ARG A 44 13.90 -13.78 10.65
N GLU A 45 14.13 -14.65 9.67
CA GLU A 45 15.00 -15.83 9.80
C GLU A 45 16.45 -15.44 10.07
N LYS A 46 16.92 -14.36 9.45
CA LYS A 46 18.26 -13.80 9.73
C LYS A 46 18.32 -13.01 11.05
N GLY A 47 17.19 -12.80 11.70
CA GLY A 47 17.08 -11.92 12.87
C GLY A 47 17.53 -10.50 12.55
N ILE A 48 17.15 -9.92 11.41
CA ILE A 48 17.55 -8.57 10.99
C ILE A 48 16.36 -7.61 11.13
N CYS A 49 16.58 -6.47 11.79
CA CYS A 49 15.59 -5.41 11.93
C CYS A 49 15.26 -4.73 10.59
N ILE A 50 13.99 -4.69 10.19
CA ILE A 50 13.52 -4.05 8.94
C ILE A 50 13.76 -2.53 8.88
N TYR A 51 13.95 -1.89 10.04
CA TYR A 51 14.09 -0.43 10.11
C TYR A 51 15.55 0.03 10.09
N CYS A 52 16.43 -0.67 10.80
CA CYS A 52 17.82 -0.25 10.98
C CYS A 52 18.86 -1.25 10.46
N GLY A 53 18.43 -2.43 9.97
CA GLY A 53 19.33 -3.45 9.42
C GLY A 53 20.23 -4.16 10.45
N LYS A 54 20.09 -3.85 11.74
CA LYS A 54 20.88 -4.49 12.81
C LYS A 54 20.29 -5.84 13.21
N ASN A 55 21.14 -6.76 13.65
CA ASN A 55 20.71 -8.04 14.19
C ASN A 55 19.90 -7.84 15.47
N THR A 56 18.69 -8.35 15.48
CA THR A 56 17.82 -8.47 16.64
C THR A 56 18.23 -9.74 17.39
N VAL A 57 19.03 -9.60 18.45
CA VAL A 57 19.57 -10.70 19.28
C VAL A 57 18.48 -11.45 20.08
N GLN A 58 17.19 -11.15 19.86
CA GLN A 58 16.12 -11.69 20.68
C GLN A 58 15.47 -12.89 20.01
N GLU A 59 15.92 -14.07 20.40
CA GLU A 59 15.29 -15.34 20.05
C GLU A 59 13.80 -15.34 20.45
N GLY A 60 12.96 -15.89 19.57
CA GLY A 60 11.53 -16.09 19.86
C GLY A 60 10.61 -14.87 19.65
N ARG A 61 11.11 -13.69 19.26
CA ARG A 61 10.22 -12.55 18.97
C ARG A 61 9.60 -12.60 17.58
N SER A 62 8.28 -12.47 17.53
CA SER A 62 7.48 -12.45 16.28
C SER A 62 7.61 -11.14 15.46
N HIS A 63 8.23 -10.10 16.03
CA HIS A 63 8.28 -8.76 15.43
C HIS A 63 9.44 -8.61 14.43
N LEU A 64 9.22 -7.84 13.36
CA LEU A 64 10.22 -7.59 12.30
C LEU A 64 11.19 -6.44 12.61
N GLY A 65 11.14 -5.86 13.80
CA GLY A 65 11.95 -4.71 14.19
C GLY A 65 12.59 -4.90 15.56
N CYS A 66 13.75 -4.25 15.78
CA CYS A 66 14.37 -4.18 17.10
C CYS A 66 13.51 -3.33 18.05
N GLN A 67 13.65 -3.56 19.36
CA GLN A 67 12.86 -2.88 20.39
C GLN A 67 12.91 -1.34 20.24
N ALA A 68 14.10 -0.77 20.11
CA ALA A 68 14.27 0.67 19.94
C ALA A 68 13.49 1.25 18.74
N CYS A 69 13.50 0.55 17.58
CA CYS A 69 12.73 1.00 16.42
C CYS A 69 11.22 0.80 16.62
N LEU A 70 10.80 -0.27 17.31
CA LEU A 70 9.39 -0.48 17.64
C LEU A 70 8.87 0.60 18.59
N ASP A 71 9.65 0.98 19.60
CA ASP A 71 9.30 2.04 20.55
C ASP A 71 9.17 3.39 19.83
N MET A 72 10.14 3.73 18.99
CA MET A 72 10.11 4.94 18.17
C MET A 72 8.91 4.99 17.20
N HIS A 73 8.58 3.88 16.53
CA HIS A 73 7.47 3.85 15.58
C HIS A 73 6.10 3.68 16.24
N SER A 74 6.03 3.15 17.46
CA SER A 74 4.79 3.02 18.22
C SER A 74 4.37 4.36 18.82
N SER A 75 5.32 5.14 19.35
CA SER A 75 5.05 6.48 19.88
C SER A 75 4.60 7.43 18.78
N ALA A 76 5.25 7.42 17.61
CA ALA A 76 4.86 8.23 16.45
C ALA A 76 3.41 7.96 15.98
N ARG A 77 2.93 6.71 16.07
CA ARG A 77 1.53 6.38 15.76
C ARG A 77 0.55 6.98 16.77
N LYS A 78 0.88 6.93 18.06
CA LYS A 78 0.03 7.50 19.12
C LYS A 78 -0.14 9.02 18.97
N TYR A 79 0.94 9.74 18.64
CA TYR A 79 0.86 11.18 18.40
C TYR A 79 0.01 11.53 17.17
N ARG A 80 0.06 10.72 16.10
CA ARG A 80 -0.75 10.97 14.90
C ARG A 80 -2.24 10.78 15.17
N THR A 81 -2.61 9.81 16.00
CA THR A 81 -4.01 9.56 16.36
C THR A 81 -4.61 10.63 17.27
N THR A 82 -3.80 11.25 18.15
CA THR A 82 -4.28 12.32 19.04
C THR A 82 -4.29 13.68 18.35
N ALA A 83 -3.35 13.97 17.45
CA ALA A 83 -3.32 15.21 16.67
C ALA A 83 -4.42 15.29 15.58
N SER A 84 -5.03 14.16 15.21
CA SER A 84 -6.11 14.11 14.22
C SER A 84 -7.48 14.54 14.77
N LYS A 85 -7.61 14.88 16.06
CA LYS A 85 -8.74 15.66 16.58
C LYS A 85 -8.55 17.16 16.30
N SER A 86 -8.30 17.51 15.05
CA SER A 86 -8.46 18.89 14.59
C SER A 86 -9.93 19.09 14.21
N PRO A 87 -10.57 20.22 14.58
CA PRO A 87 -11.97 20.47 14.26
C PRO A 87 -12.16 20.43 12.74
N GLN A 88 -13.09 19.61 12.26
CA GLN A 88 -13.43 19.52 10.85
C GLN A 88 -13.82 20.93 10.36
N LYS A 89 -12.98 21.53 9.52
CA LYS A 89 -13.37 22.69 8.72
C LYS A 89 -14.57 22.24 7.89
N LYS A 90 -15.77 22.65 8.30
CA LYS A 90 -17.02 22.44 7.56
C LYS A 90 -16.76 22.87 6.12
N ARG A 91 -16.81 21.92 5.19
CA ARG A 91 -16.79 22.24 3.76
C ARG A 91 -18.01 23.13 3.48
N PRO A 92 -17.85 24.30 2.85
CA PRO A 92 -19.00 25.08 2.43
C PRO A 92 -19.83 24.25 1.43
N PRO A 93 -21.17 24.40 1.43
CA PRO A 93 -22.03 23.72 0.49
C PRO A 93 -21.65 24.10 -0.94
N ARG A 94 -21.61 23.08 -1.80
CA ARG A 94 -21.30 23.20 -3.22
C ARG A 94 -22.46 23.96 -3.87
N ALA A 95 -22.21 25.19 -4.34
CA ALA A 95 -23.18 25.91 -5.15
C ALA A 95 -23.47 25.08 -6.41
N ASN A 96 -24.75 24.72 -6.61
CA ASN A 96 -25.22 24.09 -7.85
C ASN A 96 -25.11 25.12 -8.97
N ALA A 97 -24.18 24.88 -9.91
CA ALA A 97 -24.19 25.58 -11.19
C ALA A 97 -25.40 25.06 -11.97
N GLY A 98 -26.41 25.90 -12.11
CA GLY A 98 -27.56 25.66 -12.99
C GLY A 98 -27.06 25.49 -14.42
N VAL A 99 -27.34 24.32 -14.98
CA VAL A 99 -27.34 24.07 -16.41
C VAL A 99 -28.69 24.56 -16.92
N GLU A 100 -28.74 25.79 -17.45
CA GLU A 100 -29.84 26.18 -18.32
C GLU A 100 -29.48 25.81 -19.76
N ALA A 101 -30.35 24.97 -20.31
CA ALA A 101 -30.27 24.41 -21.62
C ALA A 101 -30.60 25.47 -22.68
N SER A 102 -29.85 25.40 -23.78
CA SER A 102 -30.30 25.53 -25.16
C SER A 102 -31.72 26.05 -25.38
N SER A 103 -31.85 27.19 -26.07
CA SER A 103 -32.93 27.36 -27.02
C SER A 103 -32.43 28.13 -28.25
N LEU A 104 -32.31 27.39 -29.35
CA LEU A 104 -32.22 27.93 -30.70
C LEU A 104 -33.48 28.76 -30.98
N ARG A 105 -33.30 29.93 -31.59
CA ARG A 105 -34.01 30.38 -32.80
C ARG A 105 -33.35 31.63 -33.36
#